data_AF-A0A9W7J6I4-F1
#
_entry.id   AF-A0A9W7J6I4-F1
#
_cell.length_a   1.000
_cell.length_b   1.000
_cell.length_c   1.000
_cell.angle_alpha   90.00
_cell.angle_beta   90.00
_cell.angle_gamma   90.00
#
_symmetry.space_group_name_H-M   'P 1'
#
loop_
_entity.id
_entity.type
_entity.pdbx_description
1 polymer ?
#
loop_
_entity_poly.entity_id
_entity_poly.type
_entity_poly.pdbx_seq_one_letter_code
_entity_poly.pdbx_strand_id
1 'polypeptide(L)' 'MGFALDNADAAGEVVEVLTESLTLKETPIRTKVARLMLVSDILHNNSAHVKNASAYHMHEKKSVSGLPFKKSN' A
#
# COMPACT_ATOMS: atom_id res chain seq x y z
N MET A 1 11.40 -0.36 2.05
CA MET A 1 11.31 -0.43 0.57
C MET A 1 11.91 -1.71 -0.01
N GLY A 2 13.24 -1.89 -0.01
CA GLY A 2 13.92 -2.91 -0.85
C GLY A 2 13.30 -4.30 -0.74
N PHE A 3 13.08 -4.78 0.48
CA PHE A 3 12.39 -6.04 0.75
C PHE A 3 11.03 -6.19 0.03
N ALA A 4 10.22 -5.12 0.01
CA ALA A 4 8.91 -5.15 -0.64
C ALA A 4 9.03 -5.27 -2.17
N LEU A 5 10.00 -4.58 -2.79
CA LEU A 5 10.25 -4.67 -4.23
C LEU A 5 10.85 -6.02 -4.63
N ASP A 6 11.78 -6.54 -3.82
CA ASP A 6 12.40 -7.84 -4.06
C ASP A 6 11.38 -9.00 -3.97
N ASN A 7 10.26 -8.77 -3.27
CA ASN A 7 9.15 -9.71 -3.10
C ASN A 7 7.85 -9.18 -3.74
N ALA A 8 7.94 -8.51 -4.90
CA ALA A 8 6.80 -7.89 -5.55
C ALA A 8 5.68 -8.86 -5.98
N ASP A 9 5.96 -10.17 -6.03
CA ASP A 9 4.92 -11.19 -6.27
C ASP A 9 3.88 -11.25 -5.13
N ALA A 10 4.26 -10.82 -3.91
CA ALA A 10 3.36 -10.70 -2.76
C ALA A 10 2.67 -9.32 -2.68
N ALA A 11 2.76 -8.47 -3.72
CA ALA A 11 2.24 -7.10 -3.68
C ALA A 11 0.75 -7.02 -3.32
N GLY A 12 -0.06 -8.00 -3.73
CA GLY A 12 -1.47 -8.07 -3.37
C GLY A 12 -1.68 -8.15 -1.85
N GLU A 13 -1.04 -9.11 -1.19
CA GLU A 13 -1.13 -9.30 0.26
C GLU A 13 -0.57 -8.10 1.03
N VAL A 14 0.56 -7.55 0.57
CA VAL A 14 1.17 -6.38 1.21
C VAL A 14 0.25 -5.16 1.14
N VAL A 15 -0.38 -4.90 0.00
CA VAL A 15 -1.33 -3.80 -0.17
C VAL A 15 -2.56 -4.00 0.72
N GLU A 16 -3.11 -5.21 0.79
CA GLU A 16 -4.27 -5.52 1.62
C GLU A 16 -3.98 -5.28 3.10
N VAL A 17 -2.90 -5.87 3.62
CA VAL A 17 -2.48 -5.71 5.02
C VAL A 17 -2.21 -4.24 5.37
N LEU A 18 -1.52 -3.51 4.50
CA LEU A 18 -1.25 -2.09 4.74
C LEU A 18 -2.55 -1.28 4.77
N THR A 19 -3.47 -1.54 3.85
CA THR A 19 -4.78 -0.87 3.79
C THR A 19 -5.60 -1.13 5.04
N GLU A 20 -5.76 -2.40 5.44
CA GLU A 20 -6.47 -2.78 6.66
C GLU A 20 -5.85 -2.13 7.90
N SER A 21 -4.51 -2.19 8.02
CA SER A 21 -3.80 -1.65 9.17
C SER A 21 -3.96 -0.14 9.35
N LEU A 22 -4.26 0.61 8.29
CA LEU A 22 -4.54 2.06 8.36
C LEU A 22 -5.95 2.34 8.91
N THR A 23 -6.90 1.40 8.73
CA THR A 23 -8.28 1.54 9.20
C THR A 23 -8.47 1.23 10.69
N LEU A 24 -7.51 0.53 11.31
CA LEU A 24 -7.52 0.20 12.74
C LEU A 24 -7.56 1.48 13.60
N LYS A 25 -8.51 1.54 14.54
CA LYS A 25 -8.78 2.74 15.36
C LYS A 25 -7.71 2.93 16.44
N GLU A 26 -7.23 1.83 16.98
CA GLU A 26 -6.21 1.71 18.01
C GLU A 26 -4.80 1.99 17.49
N THR A 27 -4.59 2.05 16.16
CA THR A 27 -3.28 2.38 15.59
C THR A 27 -2.95 3.85 15.87
N PRO A 28 -1.84 4.16 16.57
CA PRO A 28 -1.44 5.55 16.84
C PRO A 28 -1.23 6.35 15.56
N ILE A 29 -1.53 7.65 15.59
CA ILE A 29 -1.41 8.55 14.44
C ILE A 29 0.01 8.50 13.83
N ARG A 30 1.05 8.49 14.66
CA ARG A 30 2.44 8.38 14.19
C ARG A 30 2.68 7.11 13.36
N THR A 31 2.09 5.99 13.77
CA THR A 31 2.20 4.72 13.04
C THR A 31 1.43 4.78 11.71
N LYS A 32 0.29 5.46 11.66
CA LYS A 32 -0.45 5.69 10.40
C LYS A 32 0.38 6.53 9.42
N VAL A 33 1.00 7.61 9.90
CA VAL A 33 1.90 8.44 9.07
C VAL A 33 3.08 7.63 8.55
N ALA A 34 3.74 6.84 9.40
CA ALA A 34 4.85 5.99 8.98
C ALA A 34 4.43 4.96 7.90
N ARG A 35 3.25 4.34 8.05
CA ARG A 35 2.69 3.41 7.04
C ARG A 35 2.36 4.12 5.72
N LEU A 36 1.81 5.34 5.77
CA LEU A 36 1.57 6.15 4.57
C LEU A 36 2.87 6.53 3.86
N MET A 37 3.92 6.90 4.60
CA MET A 37 5.24 7.16 4.03
C MET A 37 5.82 5.92 3.36
N LEU A 38 5.68 4.75 3.98
CA LEU A 38 6.09 3.47 3.39
C LEU A 38 5.34 3.17 2.07
N VAL A 39 4.03 3.41 2.02
CA VAL A 39 3.23 3.25 0.79
C VAL A 39 3.71 4.22 -0.30
N SER A 40 3.93 5.48 0.06
CA SER A 40 4.45 6.51 -0.86
C SER A 40 5.80 6.09 -1.44
N ASP A 41 6.71 5.59 -0.60
CA ASP A 41 7.98 5.05 -1.06
C ASP A 41 7.72 3.92 -2.06
N ILE A 42 6.93 2.88 -1.70
CA ILE A 42 6.68 1.66 -2.51
C ILE A 42 6.16 2.02 -3.89
N LEU A 43 5.18 2.90 -3.94
CA LEU A 43 4.60 3.36 -5.20
C LEU A 43 5.57 4.22 -6.01
N HIS A 44 6.37 5.08 -5.37
CA HIS A 44 7.35 5.90 -6.10
C HIS A 44 8.42 5.04 -6.78
N ASN A 45 8.83 3.92 -6.16
CA ASN A 45 9.89 3.05 -6.67
C ASN A 45 9.36 1.82 -7.43
N ASN A 46 8.05 1.74 -7.69
CA ASN A 46 7.44 0.62 -8.43
C ASN A 46 7.91 0.50 -9.90
N SER A 47 8.62 1.51 -10.40
CA SER A 47 9.19 1.59 -11.75
C SER A 47 10.70 1.34 -11.74
N ALA A 48 11.28 0.98 -10.60
CA ALA A 48 12.65 0.52 -10.52
C ALA A 48 12.85 -0.72 -11.41
N HIS A 49 14.09 -0.96 -11.86
CA HIS A 49 14.50 -2.14 -12.66
C HIS A 49 14.46 -3.45 -11.84
N VAL A 50 13.41 -3.65 -11.05
CA VAL A 50 13.13 -4.86 -10.27
C VAL A 50 11.91 -5.53 -10.91
N LYS A 51 11.99 -6.84 -11.12
CA LYS A 51 10.89 -7.61 -11.73
C LYS A 51 9.59 -7.38 -10.95
N ASN A 52 8.48 -7.19 -11.67
CA ASN A 52 7.13 -7.09 -11.12
C ASN A 52 6.86 -5.92 -10.16
N ALA A 53 7.78 -4.95 -10.03
CA ALA A 53 7.59 -3.80 -9.14
C ALA A 53 6.29 -3.01 -9.46
N SER A 54 5.85 -2.99 -10.71
CA SER A 54 4.57 -2.37 -11.15
C SER A 54 3.32 -3.05 -10.59
N ALA A 55 3.42 -4.28 -10.05
CA ALA A 55 2.32 -5.00 -9.42
C ALA A 55 1.74 -4.22 -8.23
N TYR A 56 2.59 -3.56 -7.42
CA TYR A 56 2.12 -2.71 -6.33
C TYR A 56 1.16 -1.61 -6.78
N HIS A 57 1.41 -1.01 -7.95
CA HIS A 57 0.53 0.02 -8.51
C HIS A 57 -0.83 -0.54 -8.93
N MET A 58 -0.85 -1.74 -9.50
CA MET A 58 -2.07 -2.41 -9.94
C MET A 58 -2.94 -2.81 -8.75
N HIS A 59 -2.34 -3.40 -7.71
CA HIS A 59 -3.06 -3.88 -6.53
C HIS A 59 -3.57 -2.72 -5.67
N GLU A 60 -2.82 -1.64 -5.52
CA GLU A 60 -3.27 -0.45 -4.78
C GLU A 60 -4.52 0.18 -5.40
N LYS A 61 -4.52 0.41 -6.72
CA LYS A 61 -5.69 0.92 -7.45
C LYS A 61 -6.92 0.05 -7.23
N LYS A 62 -6.75 -1.28 -7.25
CA LYS A 62 -7.83 -2.23 -6.98
C LYS A 62 -8.36 -2.08 -5.56
N SER A 63 -7.48 -2.05 -4.55
CA SER A 63 -7.87 -1.93 -3.14
C SER A 63 -8.57 -0.61 -2.84
N VAL A 64 -8.07 0.52 -3.36
CA VAL A 64 -8.69 1.84 -3.15
C VAL A 64 -10.05 1.95 -3.85
N SER A 65 -10.20 1.34 -5.03
CA SER A 65 -11.49 1.34 -5.74
C SER A 65 -12.60 0.53 -5.03
N GLY A 66 -12.21 -0.41 -4.16
CA GLY A 66 -13.12 -1.20 -3.33
C GLY A 66 -13.40 -0.60 -1.95
N LEU A 67 -12.69 0.45 -1.54
CA LEU A 67 -12.97 1.13 -0.28
C LEU A 67 -14.35 1.81 -0.41
N PRO A 68 -15.26 1.63 0.56
CA PRO A 68 -16.50 2.38 0.58
C PRO A 68 -16.12 3.85 0.82
N PHE A 69 -15.99 4.64 -0.24
CA PHE A 69 -16.01 6.09 -0.16
C PHE A 69 -17.39 6.45 0.36
N LYS A 70 -17.52 6.54 1.70
CA LYS A 70 -18.72 7.04 2.34
C LYS A 70 -18.84 8.49 1.88
N LYS A 71 -19.72 8.76 0.91
CA LYS A 71 -20.10 10.12 0.54
C LYS A 71 -20.43 10.84 1.84
N SER A 72 -19.66 11.86 2.19
CA SER A 72 -20.09 12.82 3.20
C SER A 72 -21.34 13.49 2.65
N ASN A 73 -22.45 13.33 3.37
CA ASN A 73 -23.65 14.14 3.16
C ASN A 73 -23.34 15.61 3.42
#